data_AF-A0A1Y4T2K9-F1
#
_entry.id   AF-A0A1Y4T2K9-F1
#
_cell.length_a   1.000
_cell.length_b   1.000
_cell.length_c   1.000
_cell.angle_alpha   90.00
_cell.angle_beta   90.00
_cell.angle_gamma   90.00
#
_symmetry.space_group_name_H-M   'P 1'
#
loop_
_entity.id
_entity.type
_entity.pdbx_description
1 polymer ?
#
loop_
_entity_poly.entity_id
_entity_poly.type
_entity_poly.pdbx_seq_one_letter_code
_entity_poly.pdbx_strand_id
1 'polypeptide(L)'
;MNKHDFFDIIMTKCAWSKQGNDEKVLAPLIKFLSQQEDDEIFMFEDIMTDLLYQLDTLQNFKIAKKYYHHNADTFLYSRCVALINGEKYYINVKQGKNKDLWTKEFESLLYVPKRAWKMKHHKSLEYYPHLPAISYETGSNKDGWEKRISLTRLKRIIQNKSIKNFM
;
A
#
# COMPACT_ATOMS: atom_id res chain seq x y z
N MET A 1 16.60 -7.03 -3.61
CA MET A 1 16.11 -5.82 -2.89
C MET A 1 15.47 -6.14 -1.53
N ASN A 2 15.60 -5.27 -0.52
CA ASN A 2 14.83 -5.30 0.75
C ASN A 2 13.88 -4.08 0.91
N LYS A 3 13.10 -3.99 2.01
CA LYS A 3 12.13 -2.89 2.24
C LYS A 3 12.77 -1.50 2.34
N HIS A 4 13.94 -1.39 2.96
CA HIS A 4 14.68 -0.14 3.05
C HIS A 4 15.15 0.30 1.66
N ASP A 5 15.74 -0.63 0.90
CA ASP A 5 16.17 -0.39 -0.49
C ASP A 5 15.00 0.08 -1.37
N PHE A 6 13.81 -0.52 -1.22
CA PHE A 6 12.60 -0.13 -1.95
C PHE A 6 12.26 1.35 -1.73
N PHE A 7 12.23 1.79 -0.46
CA PHE A 7 11.94 3.18 -0.13
C PHE A 7 13.04 4.13 -0.62
N ASP A 8 14.30 3.75 -0.47
CA ASP A 8 15.44 4.53 -0.97
C ASP A 8 15.39 4.71 -2.48
N ILE A 9 15.09 3.64 -3.23
CA ILE A 9 14.93 3.69 -4.69
C ILE A 9 13.79 4.64 -5.07
N ILE A 10 12.62 4.54 -4.45
CA ILE A 10 11.50 5.46 -4.72
C ILE A 10 11.91 6.91 -4.46
N MET A 11 12.46 7.17 -3.28
CA MET A 11 12.78 8.54 -2.85
C MET A 11 13.87 9.18 -3.71
N THR A 12 14.83 8.39 -4.19
CA THR A 12 15.98 8.90 -4.95
C THR A 12 15.76 8.95 -6.46
N LYS A 13 14.87 8.10 -7.02
CA LYS A 13 14.64 8.03 -8.47
C LYS A 13 13.43 8.83 -8.94
N CYS A 14 12.45 9.11 -8.09
CA CYS A 14 11.30 9.93 -8.48
C CYS A 14 11.70 11.39 -8.75
N ALA A 15 11.25 11.94 -9.88
CA ALA A 15 11.50 13.34 -10.26
C ALA A 15 10.48 14.27 -9.58
N TRP A 16 10.64 14.50 -8.27
CA TRP A 16 9.73 15.32 -7.47
C TRP A 16 9.57 16.77 -7.95
N SER A 17 10.54 17.31 -8.68
CA SER A 17 10.41 18.61 -9.36
C SER A 17 9.32 18.65 -10.44
N LYS A 18 8.72 17.50 -10.78
CA LYS A 18 7.62 17.33 -11.74
C LYS A 18 6.28 16.99 -11.07
N GLN A 19 6.17 17.21 -9.75
CA GLN A 19 4.93 16.99 -8.99
C GLN A 19 3.71 17.61 -9.69
N GLY A 20 2.58 16.90 -9.65
CA GLY A 20 1.37 17.23 -10.42
C GLY A 20 1.30 16.53 -11.78
N ASN A 21 2.35 15.83 -12.19
CA ASN A 21 2.34 14.93 -13.33
C ASN A 21 3.04 13.61 -12.97
N ASP A 22 2.24 12.63 -12.55
CA ASP A 22 2.69 11.31 -12.10
C ASP A 22 3.60 10.61 -13.12
N GLU A 23 3.29 10.69 -14.41
CA GLU A 23 4.11 10.08 -15.45
C GLU A 23 5.53 10.66 -15.47
N LYS A 24 5.65 11.98 -15.36
CA LYS A 24 6.94 12.67 -15.32
C LYS A 24 7.67 12.41 -14.00
N VAL A 25 6.96 12.30 -12.88
CA VAL A 25 7.54 11.94 -11.58
C VAL A 25 8.13 10.53 -11.61
N LEU A 26 7.41 9.58 -12.20
CA LEU A 26 7.78 8.16 -12.22
C LEU A 26 8.72 7.76 -13.36
N ALA A 27 8.84 8.56 -14.42
CA ALA A 27 9.67 8.24 -15.58
C ALA A 27 11.12 7.82 -15.24
N PRO A 28 11.86 8.49 -14.33
CA PRO A 28 13.22 8.05 -14.01
C PRO A 28 13.26 6.78 -13.16
N LEU A 29 12.26 6.54 -12.29
CA LEU A 29 12.12 5.28 -11.55
C LEU A 29 11.87 4.11 -12.50
N ILE A 30 10.95 4.27 -13.45
CA ILE A 30 10.65 3.26 -14.48
C ILE A 30 11.89 2.96 -15.32
N LYS A 31 12.63 3.99 -15.73
CA LYS A 31 13.89 3.84 -16.48
C LYS A 31 14.98 3.13 -15.66
N PHE A 32 15.07 3.42 -14.36
CA PHE A 32 16.03 2.76 -13.49
C PHE A 32 15.72 1.26 -13.34
N LEU A 33 14.45 0.93 -13.09
CA LEU A 33 14.00 -0.46 -12.94
C LEU A 33 14.13 -1.25 -14.25
N SER A 34 13.90 -0.64 -15.42
CA SER A 34 14.05 -1.33 -16.72
C SER A 34 15.48 -1.74 -17.04
N GLN A 35 16.46 -1.19 -16.32
CA GLN A 35 17.88 -1.55 -16.42
C GLN A 35 18.28 -2.65 -15.43
N GLN A 36 17.39 -3.08 -14.54
CA GLN A 36 17.64 -4.17 -13.60
C GLN A 36 17.28 -5.53 -14.22
N GLU A 37 17.68 -6.61 -13.56
CA GLU A 37 17.20 -7.96 -13.89
C GLU A 37 15.70 -8.11 -13.61
N ASP A 38 15.05 -9.03 -14.33
CA ASP A 38 13.60 -9.27 -14.19
C ASP A 38 13.22 -9.60 -12.74
N ASP A 39 14.02 -10.43 -12.05
CA ASP A 39 13.82 -10.78 -10.64
C ASP A 39 13.85 -9.56 -9.71
N GLU A 40 14.64 -8.52 -10.01
CA GLU A 40 14.64 -7.29 -9.20
C GLU A 40 13.41 -6.42 -9.47
N ILE A 41 12.86 -6.43 -10.69
CA ILE A 41 11.58 -5.78 -11.00
C ILE A 41 10.45 -6.49 -10.24
N PHE A 42 10.45 -7.82 -10.23
CA PHE A 42 9.45 -8.64 -9.55
C PHE A 42 9.54 -8.48 -8.03
N MET A 43 10.75 -8.48 -7.48
CA MET A 43 10.99 -8.24 -6.06
C MET A 43 10.52 -6.83 -5.63
N PHE A 44 10.70 -5.82 -6.48
CA PHE A 44 10.15 -4.48 -6.23
C PHE A 44 8.62 -4.51 -6.11
N GLU A 45 7.93 -5.24 -6.99
CA GLU A 45 6.47 -5.41 -6.95
C GLU A 45 6.01 -6.20 -5.72
N ASP A 46 6.71 -7.27 -5.36
CA ASP A 46 6.38 -8.09 -4.19
C ASP A 46 6.49 -7.26 -2.91
N ILE A 47 7.55 -6.45 -2.77
CA ILE A 47 7.71 -5.54 -1.63
C ILE A 47 6.63 -4.47 -1.62
N MET A 48 6.34 -3.83 -2.77
CA MET A 48 5.26 -2.85 -2.89
C MET A 48 3.92 -3.46 -2.44
N THR A 49 3.63 -4.67 -2.89
CA THR A 49 2.39 -5.39 -2.60
C THR A 49 2.30 -5.73 -1.11
N ASP A 50 3.36 -6.24 -0.47
CA ASP A 50 3.41 -6.49 0.99
C ASP A 50 3.19 -5.22 1.81
N LEU A 51 3.81 -4.11 1.42
CA LEU A 51 3.63 -2.83 2.11
C LEU A 51 2.20 -2.30 1.98
N LEU A 52 1.60 -2.39 0.79
CA LEU A 52 0.20 -2.00 0.59
C LEU A 52 -0.76 -2.91 1.37
N TYR A 53 -0.54 -4.22 1.34
CA TYR A 53 -1.32 -5.23 2.08
C TYR A 53 -1.29 -4.96 3.59
N GLN A 54 -0.14 -4.59 4.16
CA GLN A 54 -0.04 -4.24 5.58
C GLN A 54 -0.83 -2.99 5.99
N LEU A 55 -1.09 -2.06 5.06
CA LEU A 55 -1.95 -0.90 5.31
C LEU A 55 -3.43 -1.19 5.06
N ASP A 56 -3.75 -2.33 4.41
CA ASP A 56 -5.12 -2.80 4.15
C ASP A 56 -5.80 -3.28 5.44
N THR A 57 -6.32 -2.35 6.23
CA THR A 57 -6.98 -2.70 7.49
C THR A 57 -8.32 -1.98 7.63
N LEU A 58 -9.28 -2.62 8.29
CA LEU A 58 -10.56 -2.00 8.62
C LEU A 58 -10.37 -0.74 9.49
N GLN A 59 -9.31 -0.70 10.32
CA GLN A 59 -8.96 0.48 11.09
C GLN A 59 -8.58 1.65 10.19
N ASN A 60 -7.63 1.45 9.27
CA ASN A 60 -7.21 2.50 8.34
C ASN A 60 -8.36 2.93 7.43
N PHE A 61 -9.13 1.98 6.91
CA PHE A 61 -10.30 2.29 6.09
C PHE A 61 -11.32 3.18 6.82
N LYS A 62 -11.62 2.87 8.10
CA LYS A 62 -12.50 3.71 8.93
C LYS A 62 -11.93 5.09 9.22
N ILE A 63 -10.61 5.21 9.37
CA ILE A 63 -9.96 6.52 9.55
C ILE A 63 -10.08 7.30 8.24
N ALA A 64 -9.73 6.69 7.11
CA ALA A 64 -9.80 7.29 5.79
C ALA A 64 -11.20 7.83 5.49
N LYS A 65 -12.26 7.05 5.76
CA LYS A 65 -13.66 7.47 5.57
C LYS A 65 -14.10 8.71 6.37
N LYS A 66 -13.32 9.15 7.37
CA LYS A 66 -13.59 10.41 8.09
C LYS A 66 -13.14 11.64 7.31
N TYR A 67 -12.24 11.47 6.35
CA TYR A 67 -11.60 12.55 5.61
C TYR A 67 -12.08 12.62 4.15
N TYR A 68 -12.45 11.48 3.57
CA TYR A 68 -12.90 11.41 2.18
C TYR A 68 -13.90 10.26 1.95
N HIS A 69 -14.72 10.36 0.91
CA HIS A 69 -15.67 9.31 0.53
C HIS A 69 -14.96 8.14 -0.16
N HIS A 70 -14.31 7.28 0.63
CA HIS A 70 -13.56 6.16 0.07
C HIS A 70 -14.42 4.98 -0.37
N ASN A 71 -14.06 4.45 -1.54
CA ASN A 71 -14.40 3.11 -2.01
C ASN A 71 -13.14 2.21 -1.92
N ALA A 72 -13.18 1.03 -2.53
CA ALA A 72 -12.05 0.10 -2.53
C ALA A 72 -10.81 0.70 -3.21
N ASP A 73 -10.99 1.31 -4.38
CA ASP A 73 -9.91 1.83 -5.22
C ASP A 73 -9.27 3.08 -4.61
N THR A 74 -10.06 4.08 -4.21
CA THR A 74 -9.51 5.32 -3.66
C THR A 74 -8.78 5.09 -2.34
N PHE A 75 -9.19 4.07 -1.56
CA PHE A 75 -8.42 3.66 -0.37
C PHE A 75 -7.08 3.00 -0.75
N LEU A 76 -7.03 2.16 -1.78
CA LEU A 76 -5.78 1.61 -2.33
C LEU A 76 -4.87 2.74 -2.84
N TYR A 77 -5.42 3.73 -3.53
CA TYR A 77 -4.64 4.81 -4.12
C TYR A 77 -4.07 5.75 -3.05
N SER A 78 -4.79 6.00 -1.95
CA SER A 78 -4.22 6.69 -0.79
C SER A 78 -3.13 5.87 -0.09
N ARG A 79 -3.23 4.53 -0.06
CA ARG A 79 -2.13 3.70 0.46
C ARG A 79 -0.87 3.84 -0.39
N CYS A 80 -0.98 4.03 -1.71
CA CYS A 80 0.17 4.32 -2.58
C CYS A 80 0.87 5.64 -2.20
N VAL A 81 0.12 6.66 -1.74
CA VAL A 81 0.70 7.91 -1.20
C VAL A 81 1.59 7.63 0.02
N ALA A 82 1.22 6.66 0.86
CA ALA A 82 2.05 6.29 2.01
C ALA A 82 3.43 5.75 1.58
N LEU A 83 3.47 4.99 0.48
CA LEU A 83 4.70 4.39 -0.05
C LEU A 83 5.59 5.44 -0.73
N ILE A 84 4.99 6.26 -1.60
CA ILE A 84 5.75 7.21 -2.42
C ILE A 84 6.45 8.30 -1.58
N ASN A 85 5.97 8.57 -0.37
CA ASN A 85 6.56 9.54 0.56
C ASN A 85 7.66 8.95 1.47
N GLY A 86 8.09 7.71 1.23
CA GLY A 86 9.24 7.09 1.89
C GLY A 86 8.94 6.41 3.22
N GLU A 87 9.95 5.69 3.74
CA GLU A 87 9.80 4.75 4.85
C GLU A 87 9.26 5.40 6.13
N LYS A 88 9.80 6.56 6.51
CA LYS A 88 9.34 7.29 7.70
C LYS A 88 7.88 7.71 7.60
N TYR A 89 7.43 8.11 6.41
CA TYR A 89 6.04 8.49 6.18
C TYR A 89 5.14 7.27 6.30
N TYR A 90 5.52 6.16 5.65
CA TYR A 90 4.82 4.87 5.73
C TYR A 90 4.65 4.40 7.19
N ILE A 91 5.72 4.42 7.99
CA ILE A 91 5.67 4.03 9.41
C ILE A 91 4.68 4.91 10.20
N ASN A 92 4.68 6.22 9.95
CA ASN A 92 3.73 7.14 10.57
C ASN A 92 2.28 6.86 10.15
N VAL A 93 2.03 6.49 8.89
CA VAL A 93 0.69 6.04 8.44
C VAL A 93 0.26 4.80 9.20
N LYS A 94 1.14 3.80 9.33
CA LYS A 94 0.87 2.56 10.07
C LYS A 94 0.54 2.81 11.55
N GLN A 95 1.09 3.87 12.12
CA GLN A 95 0.80 4.33 13.49
C GLN A 95 -0.42 5.26 13.59
N GLY A 96 -1.10 5.57 12.48
CA GLY A 96 -2.27 6.46 12.44
C GLY A 96 -1.95 7.95 12.62
N LYS A 97 -0.68 8.35 12.39
CA LYS A 97 -0.19 9.73 12.64
C LYS A 97 -0.28 10.66 11.44
N ASN A 98 -0.48 10.14 10.24
CA ASN A 98 -0.72 10.94 9.04
C ASN A 98 -2.19 10.80 8.64
N LYS A 99 -2.90 11.91 8.57
CA LYS A 99 -4.34 11.96 8.25
C LYS A 99 -4.60 12.60 6.90
N ASP A 100 -3.69 13.47 6.47
CA ASP A 100 -3.72 14.20 5.22
C ASP A 100 -3.49 13.31 3.99
N LEU A 101 -2.98 12.08 4.17
CA LEU A 101 -2.80 11.13 3.06
C LEU A 101 -4.14 10.64 2.49
N TRP A 102 -5.19 10.59 3.31
CA TRP A 102 -6.47 9.98 2.93
C TRP A 102 -7.27 10.88 1.96
N THR A 103 -6.80 12.10 1.70
CA THR A 103 -7.39 12.99 0.68
C THR A 103 -6.51 13.09 -0.56
N LYS A 104 -5.52 12.20 -0.71
CA LYS A 104 -4.56 12.17 -1.82
C LYS A 104 -4.53 10.78 -2.43
N GLU A 105 -4.10 10.71 -3.67
CA GLU A 105 -4.05 9.48 -4.46
C GLU A 105 -2.76 9.45 -5.28
N PHE A 106 -2.24 8.25 -5.53
CA PHE A 106 -1.06 8.04 -6.37
C PHE A 106 -1.12 6.65 -7.03
N GLU A 107 -2.24 6.36 -7.72
CA GLU A 107 -2.51 5.06 -8.40
C GLU A 107 -1.36 4.65 -9.33
N SER A 108 -0.76 5.63 -10.01
CA SER A 108 0.28 5.45 -11.02
C SER A 108 1.48 4.59 -10.56
N LEU A 109 1.76 4.55 -9.25
CA LEU A 109 2.79 3.70 -8.65
C LEU A 109 2.55 2.20 -8.92
N LEU A 110 1.29 1.75 -8.92
CA LEU A 110 0.95 0.33 -9.12
C LEU A 110 1.45 -0.21 -10.47
N TYR A 111 1.56 0.65 -11.48
CA TYR A 111 1.97 0.25 -12.83
C TYR A 111 3.49 0.31 -13.05
N VAL A 112 4.28 0.77 -12.08
CA VAL A 112 5.73 0.96 -12.24
C VAL A 112 6.47 -0.32 -12.63
N PRO A 113 6.28 -1.48 -11.97
CA PRO A 113 7.01 -2.71 -12.32
C PRO A 113 6.70 -3.16 -13.74
N LYS A 114 5.40 -3.21 -14.07
CA LYS A 114 4.89 -3.59 -15.39
C LYS A 114 5.42 -2.68 -16.50
N ARG A 115 5.46 -1.36 -16.26
CA ARG A 115 6.00 -0.37 -17.21
C ARG A 115 7.51 -0.51 -17.39
N ALA A 116 8.25 -0.78 -16.31
CA ALA A 116 9.68 -1.02 -16.37
C ALA A 116 10.01 -2.28 -17.18
N TRP A 117 9.30 -3.38 -16.94
CA TRP A 117 9.45 -4.63 -17.70
C TRP A 117 9.09 -4.44 -19.17
N LYS A 118 7.96 -3.77 -19.48
CA LYS A 118 7.60 -3.41 -20.87
C LYS A 118 8.73 -2.62 -21.54
N MET A 119 9.32 -1.66 -20.84
CA MET A 119 10.41 -0.84 -21.37
C MET A 119 11.67 -1.68 -21.65
N LYS A 120 12.02 -2.61 -20.76
CA LYS A 120 13.17 -3.53 -20.91
C LYS A 120 13.00 -4.47 -22.11
N HIS A 121 11.81 -5.06 -22.25
CA HIS A 121 11.56 -6.13 -23.21
C HIS A 121 10.96 -5.68 -24.54
N HIS A 122 10.59 -4.40 -24.65
CA HIS A 122 9.86 -3.84 -25.79
C HIS A 122 8.56 -4.61 -26.12
N LYS A 123 7.88 -5.11 -25.08
CA LYS A 123 6.64 -5.89 -25.18
C LYS A 123 5.42 -5.11 -24.70
N SER A 124 4.23 -5.59 -25.07
CA SER A 124 2.98 -5.11 -24.49
C SER A 124 2.93 -5.40 -22.98
N LEU A 125 2.20 -4.56 -22.23
CA LEU A 125 2.00 -4.75 -20.79
C LEU A 125 1.32 -6.12 -20.52
N GLU A 126 0.46 -6.60 -21.41
CA GLU A 126 -0.26 -7.88 -21.24
C GLU A 126 0.65 -9.11 -21.09
N TYR A 127 1.91 -9.03 -21.54
CA TYR A 127 2.89 -10.12 -21.45
C TYR A 127 3.71 -10.09 -20.16
N TYR A 128 3.44 -9.16 -19.24
CA TYR A 128 4.16 -9.10 -17.97
C TYR A 128 3.94 -10.40 -17.18
N PRO A 129 5.02 -11.14 -16.85
CA PRO A 129 4.90 -12.53 -16.42
C PRO A 129 4.71 -12.70 -14.91
N HIS A 130 4.90 -11.64 -14.13
CA HIS A 130 4.90 -11.71 -12.67
C HIS A 130 3.52 -11.46 -12.08
N LEU A 131 3.21 -12.21 -11.03
CA LEU A 131 2.02 -12.07 -10.22
C LEU A 131 2.42 -12.24 -8.74
N PRO A 132 2.30 -11.20 -7.91
CA PRO A 132 2.61 -11.31 -6.49
C PRO A 132 1.76 -12.37 -5.78
N ALA A 133 2.36 -13.04 -4.79
CA ALA A 133 1.70 -14.12 -4.05
C ALA A 133 0.49 -13.67 -3.20
N ILE A 134 0.42 -12.37 -2.88
CA ILE A 134 -0.69 -11.74 -2.17
C ILE A 134 -1.26 -10.62 -3.02
N SER A 135 -2.50 -10.23 -2.74
CA SER A 135 -3.14 -9.11 -3.42
C SER A 135 -2.97 -7.83 -2.60
N TYR A 136 -2.71 -6.69 -3.25
CA TYR A 136 -2.76 -5.38 -2.58
C TYR A 136 -4.19 -4.80 -2.52
N GLU A 137 -5.16 -5.44 -3.18
CA GLU A 137 -6.53 -4.96 -3.31
C GLU A 137 -7.18 -4.77 -1.94
N THR A 138 -8.08 -3.78 -1.85
CA THR A 138 -8.75 -3.46 -0.60
C THR A 138 -9.60 -4.63 -0.11
N GLY A 139 -9.37 -5.07 1.14
CA GLY A 139 -10.04 -6.23 1.72
C GLY A 139 -9.33 -7.57 1.47
N SER A 140 -8.15 -7.57 0.85
CA SER A 140 -7.31 -8.75 0.66
C SER A 140 -6.71 -9.24 1.98
N ASN A 141 -6.35 -8.32 2.88
CA ASN A 141 -5.79 -8.63 4.19
C ASN A 141 -6.89 -9.05 5.18
N LYS A 142 -7.34 -10.31 5.09
CA LYS A 142 -8.46 -10.82 5.90
C LYS A 142 -8.26 -10.54 7.39
N ASP A 143 -7.08 -10.81 7.93
CA ASP A 143 -6.70 -10.56 9.32
C ASP A 143 -6.75 -9.06 9.70
N GLY A 144 -6.40 -8.18 8.76
CA GLY A 144 -6.49 -6.72 8.91
C GLY A 144 -7.92 -6.20 8.91
N TRP A 145 -8.86 -6.97 8.37
CA TRP A 145 -10.28 -6.63 8.27
C TRP A 145 -11.16 -7.31 9.32
N GLU A 146 -10.65 -8.34 9.98
CA GLU A 146 -11.32 -8.97 11.11
C GLU A 146 -11.48 -8.01 12.30
N LYS A 147 -12.69 -7.96 12.85
CA LYS A 147 -12.94 -7.25 14.11
C LYS A 147 -12.28 -8.01 15.25
N ARG A 148 -11.05 -7.68 15.60
CA ARG A 148 -10.46 -8.15 16.86
C ARG A 148 -11.29 -7.59 18.03
N ILE A 149 -12.00 -8.47 18.73
CA ILE A 149 -12.61 -8.13 20.01
C ILE A 149 -11.45 -7.98 21.00
N SER A 150 -11.27 -6.81 21.58
CA SER A 150 -10.23 -6.64 22.61
C SER A 150 -10.51 -7.58 23.79
N LEU A 151 -9.46 -8.15 24.38
CA LEU A 151 -9.58 -8.99 25.58
C LEU A 151 -10.34 -8.28 26.71
N THR A 152 -10.17 -6.96 26.82
CA THR A 152 -10.94 -6.10 27.75
C THR A 152 -12.44 -6.11 27.44
N ARG A 153 -12.83 -6.06 26.17
CA ARG A 153 -14.24 -6.14 25.73
C ARG A 153 -14.79 -7.55 25.92
N LEU A 154 -13.99 -8.58 25.66
CA LEU A 154 -14.34 -9.99 25.92
C LEU A 154 -14.60 -10.23 27.41
N LYS A 155 -13.69 -9.79 28.29
CA LYS A 155 -13.86 -9.88 29.76
C LYS A 155 -15.14 -9.19 30.24
N ARG A 156 -15.44 -8.00 29.71
CA ARG A 156 -16.67 -7.26 30.04
C ARG A 156 -17.95 -7.96 29.56
N ILE A 157 -17.93 -8.58 28.39
CA ILE A 157 -19.05 -9.36 27.85
C ILE A 157 -19.30 -10.61 28.72
N ILE A 158 -18.24 -11.32 29.11
CA ILE A 158 -18.33 -12.51 29.97
C ILE A 158 -18.88 -12.14 31.35
N GLN A 159 -18.38 -11.04 31.94
CA GLN A 159 -18.83 -10.57 33.25
C GLN A 159 -20.32 -10.16 33.23
N ASN A 160 -20.77 -9.45 32.20
CA ASN A 160 -22.17 -9.06 32.06
C ASN A 160 -23.12 -10.23 31.74
N LYS A 161 -22.63 -11.30 31.09
CA LYS A 161 -23.42 -12.54 30.91
C LYS A 161 -23.55 -13.33 32.21
N SER A 162 -22.51 -13.37 33.04
CA SER A 162 -22.56 -14.06 34.33
C SER A 162 -23.61 -13.43 35.27
N ILE A 163 -23.66 -12.10 35.34
CA ILE A 163 -24.61 -11.37 36.20
C ILE A 163 -26.08 -11.62 35.79
N LYS A 164 -26.35 -11.82 34.50
CA LYS A 164 -27.71 -12.09 34.00
C LYS A 164 -28.21 -13.52 34.24
N ASN A 165 -27.34 -14.45 34.61
CA ASN A 165 -27.72 -15.83 34.94
C ASN A 165 -27.98 -16.04 36.44
N PHE A 166 -27.85 -14.98 37.26
CA PHE A 166 -28.10 -14.99 38.70
C PHE A 166 -29.31 -14.11 39.11
N MET A 167 -30.08 -13.59 38.15
CA MET A 167 -31.37 -12.92 38.33
C MET A 167 -32.45 -13.72 37.60
#